data_AF-A0A0H3NRM8-F1
#
_entry.id   AF-A0A0H3NRM8-F1
#
_cell.length_a   1.000
_cell.length_b   1.000
_cell.length_c   1.000
_cell.angle_alpha   90.00
_cell.angle_beta   90.00
_cell.angle_gamma   90.00
#
_symmetry.space_group_name_H-M   'P 1'
#
loop_
_entity.id
_entity.type
_entity.pdbx_description
1 polymer ?
#
loop_
_entity_poly.entity_id
_entity_poly.type
_entity_poly.pdbx_seq_one_letter_code
_entity_poly.pdbx_strand_id
1 'polypeptide(L)'
;MKTDWGRVSMEGSITDTACAIDPGSLEQTIDMAIFPIGQLVQNGIGDEHPFAIRLLDCTIVHPDPDKSNQQHFVVTFDGAADGNNFAVSGW
;
A
#
# COMPACT_ATOMS: atom_id res chain seq x y z
N MET A 1 27.15 13.21 38.02
CA MET A 1 26.10 12.24 37.65
C MET A 1 25.24 12.87 36.59
N LYS A 2 25.22 12.32 35.38
CA LYS A 2 24.36 12.81 34.29
C LYS A 2 23.15 11.88 34.23
N THR A 3 21.96 12.44 34.45
CA THR A 3 20.71 11.68 34.42
C THR A 3 20.13 11.81 33.03
N ASP A 4 20.48 10.87 32.15
CA ASP A 4 19.95 10.82 30.78
C ASP A 4 18.58 10.13 30.82
N TRP A 5 17.49 10.92 30.82
CA TRP A 5 16.12 10.43 30.69
C TRP A 5 15.59 10.76 29.30
N GLY A 6 14.90 9.79 28.69
CA GLY A 6 14.23 9.94 27.39
C GLY A 6 12.75 9.63 27.53
N ARG A 7 11.93 10.29 26.70
CA ARG A 7 10.49 10.03 26.61
C ARG A 7 10.17 9.48 25.23
N VAL A 8 9.42 8.39 25.19
CA VAL A 8 8.88 7.79 23.97
C VAL A 8 7.36 7.85 24.02
N SER A 9 6.75 8.20 22.90
CA SER A 9 5.29 8.16 22.70
C SER A 9 5.00 7.22 21.54
N MET A 10 4.00 6.34 21.72
CA MET A 10 3.58 5.35 20.74
C MET A 10 2.07 5.50 20.52
N GLU A 11 1.65 5.39 19.27
CA GLU A 11 0.25 5.38 18.84
C GLU A 11 -0.02 4.08 18.07
N GLY A 12 -1.22 3.55 18.22
CA GLY A 12 -1.64 2.33 17.53
C GLY A 12 -3.10 1.99 17.80
N SER A 13 -3.62 1.02 17.07
CA SER A 13 -4.97 0.48 17.23
C SER A 13 -4.92 -1.05 17.30
N ILE A 14 -5.95 -1.66 17.91
CA ILE A 14 -6.15 -3.11 17.92
C ILE A 14 -7.42 -3.37 17.11
N THR A 15 -7.29 -4.17 16.05
CA THR A 15 -8.38 -4.46 15.12
C THR A 15 -8.59 -5.96 14.99
N ASP A 16 -9.84 -6.39 14.84
CA ASP A 16 -10.18 -7.77 14.53
C ASP A 16 -10.16 -7.96 13.01
N THR A 17 -8.96 -7.95 12.43
CA THR A 17 -8.71 -8.10 10.99
C THR A 17 -7.91 -9.37 10.73
N ALA A 18 -8.11 -9.98 9.55
CA ALA A 18 -7.43 -11.23 9.19
C ALA A 18 -5.91 -11.09 9.08
N CYS A 19 -5.40 -9.89 8.80
CA CYS A 19 -3.98 -9.53 8.86
C CYS A 19 -3.83 -8.15 9.49
N ALA A 20 -2.61 -7.85 9.97
CA ALA A 20 -2.14 -6.49 10.14
C ALA A 20 -1.50 -5.98 8.84
N ILE A 21 -1.59 -4.67 8.58
CA ILE A 21 -0.79 -4.01 7.53
C ILE A 21 0.51 -3.53 8.18
N ASP A 22 1.65 -3.81 7.56
CA ASP A 22 2.93 -3.29 8.01
C ASP A 22 2.86 -1.76 8.14
N PRO A 23 3.32 -1.14 9.24
CA PRO A 23 3.23 0.31 9.41
C PRO A 23 3.90 1.10 8.27
N GLY A 24 4.98 0.57 7.69
CA GLY A 24 5.64 1.14 6.50
C GLY A 24 4.87 0.93 5.19
N SER A 25 3.80 0.14 5.21
CA SER A 25 2.84 -0.03 4.12
C SER A 25 1.52 0.70 4.33
N LEU A 26 1.27 1.26 5.52
CA LEU A 26 0.03 1.98 5.80
C LEU A 26 -0.03 3.30 5.02
N GLU A 27 1.08 4.05 5.02
CA GLU A 27 1.25 5.27 4.25
C GLU A 27 2.51 5.16 3.41
N GLN A 28 2.33 5.13 2.09
CA GLN A 28 3.42 5.04 1.12
C GLN A 28 3.27 6.16 0.10
N THR A 29 4.41 6.70 -0.35
CA THR A 29 4.48 7.60 -1.50
C THR A 29 5.27 6.93 -2.60
N ILE A 30 4.67 6.80 -3.77
CA ILE A 30 5.34 6.31 -4.98
C ILE A 30 5.86 7.54 -5.72
N ASP A 31 7.19 7.68 -5.79
CA ASP A 31 7.81 8.71 -6.62
C ASP A 31 7.80 8.23 -8.08
N MET A 32 6.98 8.90 -8.89
CA MET A 32 6.81 8.62 -10.32
C MET A 32 7.92 9.24 -11.20
N ALA A 33 8.92 9.87 -10.59
CA ALA A 33 10.05 10.54 -11.23
C ALA A 33 9.64 11.62 -12.27
N ILE A 34 10.65 12.27 -12.84
CA ILE A 34 10.45 13.18 -13.97
C ILE A 34 10.57 12.37 -15.25
N PHE A 35 9.52 12.37 -16.07
CA PHE A 35 9.50 11.65 -17.34
C PHE A 35 9.33 12.61 -18.54
N PRO A 36 10.12 12.48 -19.62
CA PRO A 36 9.99 13.35 -20.79
C PRO A 36 8.65 13.20 -21.52
N ILE A 37 7.91 14.30 -21.69
CA ILE A 37 6.61 14.31 -22.42
C ILE A 37 6.75 13.72 -23.83
N GLY A 38 7.85 13.99 -24.52
CA GLY A 38 8.08 13.44 -25.86
C GLY A 38 8.11 11.91 -25.92
N GLN A 39 8.55 11.25 -24.84
CA GLN A 39 8.51 9.80 -24.73
C GLN A 39 7.11 9.29 -24.33
N LEU A 40 6.40 10.01 -23.46
CA LEU A 40 5.01 9.69 -23.10
C LEU A 40 4.09 9.74 -24.32
N VAL A 41 4.23 10.76 -25.16
CA VAL A 41 3.45 10.91 -26.39
C VAL A 41 3.74 9.78 -27.39
N GLN A 42 4.99 9.30 -27.47
CA GLN A 42 5.39 8.24 -28.39
C GLN A 42 4.98 6.84 -27.90
N ASN A 43 5.16 6.57 -26.60
CA ASN A 43 5.01 5.24 -26.03
C ASN A 43 3.63 5.02 -25.38
N GLY A 44 2.93 6.09 -25.02
CA GLY A 44 1.65 6.05 -24.31
C GLY A 44 1.75 5.63 -22.84
N ILE A 45 2.94 5.31 -22.34
CA ILE A 45 3.19 4.82 -20.99
C ILE A 45 4.55 5.33 -20.47
N GLY A 46 4.63 5.59 -19.17
CA GLY A 46 5.88 5.91 -18.46
C GLY A 46 6.60 4.65 -17.97
N ASP A 47 7.62 4.84 -17.14
CA ASP A 47 8.33 3.73 -16.50
C ASP A 47 7.46 3.04 -15.44
N GLU A 48 7.69 1.75 -15.22
CA GLU A 48 7.04 1.01 -14.13
C GLU A 48 7.71 1.36 -12.79
N HIS A 49 6.90 1.65 -11.77
CA HIS A 49 7.35 1.91 -10.41
C HIS A 49 6.82 0.83 -9.45
N PRO A 50 7.61 -0.22 -9.16
CA PRO A 50 7.18 -1.29 -8.28
C PRO A 50 6.97 -0.77 -6.85
N PHE A 51 5.85 -1.18 -6.24
CA PHE A 51 5.57 -0.97 -4.82
C PHE A 51 4.93 -2.23 -4.23
N ALA A 52 4.90 -2.31 -2.89
CA ALA A 52 4.35 -3.47 -2.20
C ALA A 52 3.60 -3.06 -0.92
N ILE A 53 2.44 -3.68 -0.73
CA ILE A 53 1.68 -3.63 0.51
C ILE A 53 2.01 -4.90 1.29
N ARG A 54 2.73 -4.76 2.41
CA ARG A 54 3.13 -5.90 3.22
C ARG A 54 2.09 -6.17 4.30
N LEU A 55 1.57 -7.39 4.32
CA LEU A 55 0.67 -7.89 5.35
C LEU A 55 1.47 -8.73 6.36
N LEU A 56 1.17 -8.56 7.64
CA LEU A 56 1.81 -9.22 8.77
C LEU A 56 0.78 -10.04 9.56
N ASP A 57 1.25 -11.10 10.21
CA ASP A 57 0.50 -11.90 11.19
C ASP A 57 -0.88 -12.37 10.69
N CYS A 58 -0.93 -12.82 9.43
CA CYS A 58 -2.15 -13.23 8.76
C CYS A 58 -2.70 -14.58 9.25
N THR A 59 -4.01 -14.64 9.48
CA THR A 59 -4.74 -15.91 9.65
C THR A 59 -5.33 -16.36 8.31
N ILE A 60 -4.76 -17.42 7.73
CA ILE A 60 -5.14 -17.93 6.41
C ILE A 60 -6.24 -19.01 6.51
N VAL A 61 -6.47 -19.57 7.70
CA VAL A 61 -7.39 -20.71 7.86
C VAL A 61 -8.84 -20.23 7.85
N HIS A 62 -9.62 -20.68 6.86
CA HIS A 62 -11.08 -20.57 6.93
C HIS A 62 -11.62 -21.55 7.99
N PRO A 63 -12.61 -21.15 8.82
CA PRO A 63 -13.25 -22.05 9.79
C PRO A 63 -13.90 -23.29 9.14
N ASP A 64 -14.18 -23.19 7.84
CA ASP A 64 -14.75 -24.24 7.00
C ASP A 64 -13.60 -24.92 6.19
N PRO A 65 -13.24 -26.19 6.51
CA PRO A 65 -12.14 -26.90 5.87
C PRO A 65 -12.29 -27.03 4.35
N ASP A 66 -13.53 -27.08 3.85
CA ASP A 66 -13.83 -27.21 2.43
C ASP A 66 -13.61 -25.90 1.65
N LYS A 67 -13.41 -24.78 2.35
CA LYS A 67 -13.14 -23.45 1.78
C LYS A 67 -11.70 -22.98 1.97
N SER A 68 -10.81 -23.85 2.45
CA SER A 68 -9.42 -23.51 2.76
C SER A 68 -8.58 -23.03 1.56
N ASN A 69 -9.07 -23.17 0.32
CA ASN A 69 -8.39 -22.74 -0.92
C ASN A 69 -8.98 -21.45 -1.54
N GLN A 70 -9.83 -20.70 -0.83
CA GLN A 70 -10.42 -19.45 -1.36
C GLN A 70 -9.44 -18.27 -1.25
N GLN A 71 -9.60 -17.29 -2.14
CA GLN A 71 -8.81 -16.06 -2.12
C GLN A 71 -8.99 -15.34 -0.77
N HIS A 72 -7.92 -15.25 0.02
CA HIS A 72 -7.97 -14.72 1.39
C HIS A 72 -7.96 -13.20 1.48
N PHE A 73 -7.43 -12.52 0.44
CA PHE A 73 -7.25 -11.08 0.41
C PHE A 73 -7.58 -10.52 -0.97
N VAL A 74 -8.25 -9.38 -0.97
CA VAL A 74 -8.54 -8.59 -2.16
C VAL A 74 -8.02 -7.18 -1.90
N VAL A 75 -7.28 -6.63 -2.86
CA VAL A 75 -6.86 -5.22 -2.84
C VAL A 75 -7.69 -4.48 -3.87
N THR A 76 -8.30 -3.38 -3.44
CA THR A 76 -9.03 -2.44 -4.30
C THR A 76 -8.36 -1.09 -4.20
N PHE A 77 -8.25 -0.39 -5.31
CA PHE A 77 -7.75 0.98 -5.34
C PHE A 77 -8.92 1.92 -5.63
N ASP A 78 -9.02 2.99 -4.86
CA ASP A 78 -10.05 4.01 -4.99
C ASP A 78 -9.39 5.37 -5.26
N GLY A 79 -9.97 6.16 -6.15
CA GLY A 79 -9.43 7.45 -6.56
C GLY A 79 -10.17 8.06 -7.74
N ALA A 80 -9.84 9.31 -8.07
CA ALA A 80 -10.37 9.97 -9.25
C ALA A 80 -9.98 9.18 -10.51
N ALA A 81 -10.96 8.83 -11.33
CA ALA A 81 -10.74 7.99 -12.51
C ALA A 81 -10.61 8.81 -13.79
N ASP A 82 -9.74 8.34 -14.69
CA ASP A 82 -9.67 8.70 -16.10
C ASP A 82 -9.74 7.39 -16.92
N GLY A 83 -10.96 6.98 -17.29
CA GLY A 83 -11.20 5.68 -17.89
C GLY A 83 -10.82 4.53 -16.95
N ASN A 84 -9.84 3.71 -17.37
CA ASN A 84 -9.30 2.60 -16.57
C ASN A 84 -8.09 3.00 -15.71
N ASN A 85 -7.71 4.28 -15.70
CA ASN A 85 -6.53 4.81 -15.01
C ASN A 85 -6.91 5.80 -13.91
N PHE A 86 -5.96 6.17 -13.06
CA PHE A 86 -6.12 7.30 -12.13
C PHE A 86 -5.94 8.62 -12.87
N ALA A 87 -6.85 9.56 -12.62
CA ALA A 87 -6.73 10.92 -13.10
C ALA A 87 -5.56 11.61 -12.40
N VAL A 88 -4.68 12.24 -13.19
CA VAL A 88 -3.54 13.03 -12.71
C VAL A 88 -3.85 14.50 -12.92
N SER A 89 -3.54 15.34 -11.93
CA SER A 89 -3.58 16.79 -12.07
C SER A 89 -2.17 17.35 -11.89
N GLY A 90 -1.81 18.31 -12.75
CA GLY A 90 -0.58 19.08 -12.65
C GLY A 90 -0.90 20.55 -12.37
N TRP A 91 0.15 21.33 -12.09
CA TRP A 91 0.13 22.79 -12.08
C TRP A 91 0.77 23.33 -13.36
#